data_AF-A0A8W8JHC6-F1
#
_entry.id   AF-A0A8W8JHC6-F1
#
_cell.length_a   1.000
_cell.length_b   1.000
_cell.length_c   1.000
_cell.angle_alpha   90.00
_cell.angle_beta   90.00
_cell.angle_gamma   90.00
#
_symmetry.space_group_name_H-M   'P 1'
#
loop_
_entity.id
_entity.type
_entity.pdbx_description
1 polymer ?
#
loop_
_entity_poly.entity_id
_entity_poly.type
_entity_poly.pdbx_seq_one_letter_code
_entity_poly.pdbx_strand_id
1 'polypeptide(L)'
;SSLYAFTWTVQAAGKHVVQPINSNSQYGEINAALMQNGAVKGVIVADTETKYDMDTATAFVVLETKVGDQFQIAVSEWDGQGDIYSNNSNGRTSFSGFRVS
;
A
#
# COMPACT_ATOMS: atom_id res chain seq x y z
N SER A 1 11.36 -23.81 9.16
CA SER A 1 11.09 -22.53 8.49
C SER A 1 11.18 -22.75 6.99
N SER A 2 10.63 -21.83 6.21
CA SER A 2 10.68 -21.84 4.75
C SER A 2 10.85 -20.42 4.24
N LEU A 3 11.42 -20.28 3.04
CA LEU A 3 11.60 -18.99 2.41
C LEU A 3 10.33 -18.64 1.64
N TYR A 4 9.78 -17.45 1.88
CA TYR A 4 8.63 -16.93 1.14
C TYR A 4 9.00 -15.62 0.45
N ALA A 5 8.47 -15.44 -0.76
CA ALA A 5 8.53 -14.21 -1.51
C ALA A 5 7.17 -13.53 -1.44
N PHE A 6 7.16 -12.24 -1.12
CA PHE A 6 5.97 -11.41 -1.02
C PHE A 6 6.08 -10.22 -1.96
N THR A 7 4.98 -9.86 -2.60
CA THR A 7 4.85 -8.63 -3.38
C THR A 7 3.51 -7.97 -3.08
N TRP A 8 3.51 -6.65 -3.01
CA TRP A 8 2.30 -5.88 -2.87
C TRP A 8 2.38 -4.62 -3.72
N THR A 9 1.23 -4.24 -4.26
CA THR A 9 1.04 -3.04 -5.08
C THR A 9 -0.09 -2.24 -4.48
N VAL A 10 0.10 -0.93 -4.33
CA VAL A 10 -0.97 0.01 -3.96
C VAL A 10 -1.20 1.04 -5.05
N GLN A 11 -2.44 1.49 -5.16
CA GLN A 11 -2.90 2.48 -6.13
C GLN A 11 -3.44 3.70 -5.39
N ALA A 12 -2.77 4.84 -5.54
CA ALA A 12 -3.22 6.12 -5.08
C ALA A 12 -3.98 6.84 -6.20
N ALA A 13 -5.08 7.51 -5.85
CA ALA A 13 -5.81 8.34 -6.79
C ALA A 13 -5.95 9.75 -6.23
N GLY A 14 -5.65 10.74 -7.07
CA GLY A 14 -5.71 12.17 -6.78
C GLY A 14 -7.13 12.68 -6.67
N LYS A 15 -7.86 12.18 -5.67
CA LYS A 15 -9.16 12.67 -5.20
C LYS A 15 -8.94 13.40 -3.88
N HIS A 16 -9.69 14.48 -3.68
CA HIS A 16 -9.65 15.21 -2.41
C HIS A 16 -10.09 14.32 -1.26
N VAL A 17 -9.22 14.17 -0.28
CA VAL A 17 -9.45 13.35 0.91
C VAL A 17 -9.86 14.14 2.14
N VAL A 18 -9.82 15.49 2.09
CA VAL A 18 -10.27 16.36 3.18
C VAL A 18 -11.34 17.33 2.67
N GLN A 19 -12.37 17.55 3.48
CA GLN A 19 -13.40 18.59 3.29
C GLN A 19 -13.35 19.56 4.48
N PRO A 20 -13.51 20.89 4.28
CA PRO A 20 -13.76 21.58 3.01
C PRO A 20 -12.48 21.71 2.16
N ILE A 21 -12.65 21.79 0.83
CA ILE A 21 -11.55 21.92 -0.13
C ILE A 21 -10.87 23.29 0.04
N ASN A 22 -9.92 23.40 0.98
CA ASN A 22 -9.10 24.59 1.18
C ASN A 22 -7.68 24.32 0.71
N SER A 23 -7.44 24.69 -0.55
CA SER A 23 -6.13 24.88 -1.20
C SER A 23 -5.20 23.66 -1.34
N ASN A 24 -4.82 23.43 -2.60
CA ASN A 24 -3.53 22.94 -3.09
C ASN A 24 -2.84 21.84 -2.25
N SER A 25 -2.81 20.60 -2.78
CA SER A 25 -1.94 19.50 -2.31
C SER A 25 -2.50 18.55 -1.25
N GLN A 26 -3.80 18.22 -1.32
CA GLN A 26 -4.39 17.10 -0.55
C GLN A 26 -4.99 16.06 -1.50
N TYR A 27 -4.14 15.59 -2.41
CA TYR A 27 -4.45 14.52 -3.35
C TYR A 27 -3.82 13.25 -2.75
N GLY A 28 -4.61 12.18 -2.63
CA GLY A 28 -4.36 11.11 -1.67
C GLY A 28 -2.97 10.49 -1.71
N GLU A 29 -2.26 10.55 -0.59
CA GLU A 29 -1.04 9.78 -0.30
C GLU A 29 -1.43 8.42 0.29
N ILE A 30 -0.80 7.32 -0.14
CA ILE A 30 -1.01 5.99 0.45
C ILE A 30 0.32 5.41 0.88
N ASN A 31 0.46 5.18 2.18
CA ASN A 31 1.55 4.39 2.74
C ASN A 31 1.05 2.98 3.07
N ALA A 32 1.75 1.96 2.56
CA ALA A 32 1.40 0.56 2.79
C ALA A 32 2.61 -0.24 3.26
N ALA A 33 2.47 -0.85 4.43
CA ALA A 33 3.50 -1.63 5.09
C ALA A 33 3.18 -3.13 5.08
N LEU A 34 4.13 -3.96 4.68
CA LEU A 34 4.09 -5.38 4.97
C LEU A 34 4.42 -5.60 6.45
N MET A 35 3.50 -6.24 7.17
CA MET A 35 3.64 -6.60 8.57
C MET A 35 3.83 -8.11 8.70
N GLN A 36 4.74 -8.54 9.57
CA GLN A 36 4.88 -9.93 10.02
C GLN A 36 4.75 -9.96 11.54
N ASN A 37 3.71 -10.59 12.06
CA ASN A 37 3.43 -10.67 13.51
C ASN A 37 3.48 -9.29 14.21
N GLY A 38 2.95 -8.25 13.55
CA GLY A 38 2.95 -6.88 14.06
C GLY A 38 4.24 -6.07 13.84
N ALA A 39 5.31 -6.66 13.31
CA ALA A 39 6.53 -5.95 12.96
C ALA A 39 6.56 -5.55 11.48
N VAL A 40 6.98 -4.31 11.19
CA VAL A 40 7.15 -3.80 9.81
C VAL A 40 8.32 -4.52 9.12
N LYS A 41 8.12 -4.96 7.88
CA LYS A 41 9.11 -5.65 7.03
C LYS A 41 9.46 -4.90 5.75
N GLY A 42 8.60 -3.98 5.34
CA GLY A 42 8.83 -3.11 4.20
C GLY A 42 7.68 -2.12 4.09
N VAL A 43 7.96 -0.94 3.58
CA VAL A 43 6.98 0.14 3.40
C VAL A 43 7.11 0.65 1.98
N ILE A 44 5.98 0.92 1.34
CA ILE A 44 5.90 1.66 0.08
C ILE A 44 4.97 2.84 0.23
N VAL A 45 5.21 3.85 -0.61
CA VAL A 45 4.45 5.09 -0.67
C VAL A 45 4.05 5.29 -2.13
N ALA A 46 2.77 5.57 -2.37
CA ALA A 46 2.28 6.11 -3.64
C ALA A 46 1.63 7.46 -3.33
N ASP A 47 2.01 8.49 -4.08
CA ASP A 47 1.58 9.86 -3.84
C ASP A 47 1.11 10.52 -5.13
N THR A 48 -0.01 11.23 -5.05
CA THR A 48 -0.58 11.92 -6.21
C THR A 48 -0.45 13.41 -6.00
N GLU A 49 0.11 14.11 -6.98
CA GLU A 49 0.44 15.53 -6.80
C GLU A 49 -0.71 16.46 -7.24
N THR A 50 -1.62 15.96 -8.08
CA THR A 50 -2.69 16.76 -8.69
C THR A 50 -4.02 16.00 -8.84
N LYS A 51 -5.10 16.74 -9.11
CA LYS A 51 -6.43 16.16 -9.32
C LYS A 51 -6.44 15.26 -10.56
N TYR A 52 -7.04 14.08 -10.43
CA TYR A 52 -7.11 13.05 -11.48
C TYR A 52 -5.77 12.39 -11.82
N ASP A 53 -4.73 12.67 -11.05
CA ASP A 53 -3.48 11.92 -11.11
C ASP A 53 -3.67 10.53 -10.48
N MET A 54 -2.91 9.56 -10.95
CA MET A 54 -2.88 8.20 -10.41
C MET A 54 -1.44 7.80 -10.24
N ASP A 55 -1.10 7.33 -9.04
CA ASP A 55 0.23 6.84 -8.74
C ASP A 55 0.19 5.40 -8.23
N THR A 56 1.26 4.68 -8.51
CA THR A 56 1.40 3.25 -8.19
C THR A 56 2.75 2.99 -7.57
N ALA A 57 2.73 2.29 -6.44
CA ALA A 57 3.93 1.72 -5.87
C ALA A 57 3.79 0.20 -5.75
N THR A 58 4.88 -0.50 -6.07
CA THR A 58 5.00 -1.96 -5.91
C THR A 58 6.29 -2.29 -5.19
N ALA A 59 6.22 -3.21 -4.22
CA ALA A 59 7.42 -3.76 -3.57
C ALA A 59 7.48 -5.28 -3.68
N PHE A 60 8.68 -5.78 -3.39
CA PHE A 60 9.00 -7.19 -3.30
C PHE A 60 9.97 -7.43 -2.13
N VAL A 61 9.74 -8.50 -1.36
CA VAL A 61 10.65 -8.92 -0.29
C VAL A 61 10.66 -10.44 -0.15
N VAL A 62 11.79 -10.98 0.29
CA VAL A 62 11.95 -12.41 0.60
C VAL A 62 12.23 -12.54 2.08
N LEU A 63 11.42 -13.34 2.78
CA LEU A 63 11.49 -13.48 4.25
C LEU A 63 11.53 -14.95 4.65
N GLU A 64 12.38 -15.25 5.64
CA GLU A 64 12.28 -16.52 6.34
C GLU A 64 11.01 -16.53 7.19
N THR A 65 10.20 -17.57 7.01
CA THR A 65 8.87 -17.71 7.60
C THR A 65 8.78 -18.99 8.42
N LYS A 66 8.15 -18.91 9.59
CA LYS A 66 7.87 -20.04 10.47
C LYS A 66 6.38 -20.36 10.47
N VAL A 67 6.06 -21.59 10.83
CA VAL A 67 4.66 -22.00 11.03
C VAL A 67 4.05 -21.11 12.10
N GLY A 68 2.90 -20.51 11.79
CA GLY A 68 2.20 -19.58 12.68
C GLY A 68 2.48 -18.10 12.43
N ASP A 69 3.48 -17.75 11.60
CA ASP A 69 3.68 -16.36 11.19
C ASP A 69 2.48 -15.85 10.38
N GLN A 70 2.01 -14.66 10.73
CA GLN A 70 0.92 -13.97 10.05
C GLN A 70 1.46 -12.76 9.30
N PHE A 71 0.96 -12.59 8.07
CA PHE A 71 1.32 -11.47 7.20
C PHE A 71 0.08 -10.67 6.84
N GLN A 72 0.21 -9.35 6.86
CA GLN A 72 -0.84 -8.43 6.45
C GLN A 72 -0.22 -7.18 5.83
N ILE A 73 -0.97 -6.55 4.94
CA ILE A 73 -0.67 -5.18 4.51
C ILE A 73 -1.42 -4.24 5.45
N ALA A 74 -0.67 -3.45 6.21
CA ALA A 74 -1.22 -2.35 6.98
C ALA A 74 -1.11 -1.08 6.13
N VAL A 75 -2.24 -0.45 5.85
CA VAL A 75 -2.28 0.88 5.24
C VAL A 75 -2.45 1.88 6.37
N SER A 76 -1.60 2.90 6.40
CA SER A 76 -1.73 3.91 7.45
C SER A 76 -2.91 4.84 7.15
N GLU A 77 -3.40 5.51 8.20
CA GLU A 77 -4.46 6.51 8.13
C GLU A 77 -3.92 7.82 8.74
N TRP A 78 -2.95 8.46 8.09
CA TRP A 78 -2.54 9.82 8.49
C TRP A 78 -3.55 10.83 7.94
N ASP A 79 -3.74 11.94 8.66
CA ASP A 79 -4.58 13.04 8.19
C ASP A 79 -4.10 13.51 6.81
N GLY A 80 -4.95 13.37 5.79
CA GLY A 80 -4.62 13.69 4.40
C GLY A 80 -4.26 12.49 3.51
N GLN A 81 -4.25 11.27 4.03
CA GLN A 81 -4.04 10.08 3.20
C GLN A 81 -5.26 9.68 2.37
N GLY A 82 -4.97 9.22 1.16
CA GLY A 82 -5.88 8.62 0.20
C GLY A 82 -6.57 7.35 0.70
N ASP A 83 -7.80 7.10 0.27
CA ASP A 83 -8.37 5.76 0.36
C ASP A 83 -7.64 4.77 -0.56
N ILE A 84 -7.62 3.48 -0.19
CA ILE A 84 -7.14 2.42 -1.08
C ILE A 84 -8.08 2.29 -2.27
N TYR A 85 -7.56 2.52 -3.48
CA TYR A 85 -8.32 2.28 -4.70
C TYR A 85 -8.06 0.86 -5.24
N SER A 86 -9.14 0.15 -5.53
CA SER A 86 -9.11 -1.11 -6.28
C SER A 86 -10.41 -1.25 -7.08
N ASN A 87 -10.49 -0.51 -8.18
CA ASN A 87 -11.65 -0.52 -9.06
C ASN A 87 -11.20 -0.63 -10.53
N ASN A 88 -12.14 -0.83 -11.46
CA ASN A 88 -11.79 -1.04 -12.86
C ASN A 88 -11.22 0.21 -13.56
N SER A 89 -11.37 1.40 -12.97
CA SER A 89 -10.98 2.68 -13.57
C SER A 89 -9.65 3.23 -13.04
N ASN A 90 -9.25 2.84 -11.82
CA ASN A 90 -8.12 3.42 -11.09
C ASN A 90 -7.01 2.38 -10.79
N GLY A 91 -7.03 1.24 -11.49
CA GLY A 91 -6.13 0.13 -11.20
C GLY A 91 -6.53 -0.69 -9.97
N ARG A 92 -5.76 -1.73 -9.68
CA ARG A 92 -6.00 -2.65 -8.56
C ARG A 92 -4.82 -2.69 -7.61
N THR A 93 -5.12 -2.50 -6.33
CA THR A 93 -4.24 -2.86 -5.22
C THR A 93 -4.19 -4.38 -5.10
N SER A 94 -2.99 -4.95 -4.91
CA SER A 94 -2.78 -6.40 -4.85
C SER A 94 -1.77 -6.79 -3.78
N PHE A 95 -1.94 -8.00 -3.24
CA PHE A 95 -0.97 -8.63 -2.34
C PHE A 95 -0.84 -10.10 -2.74
N SER A 96 0.38 -10.59 -2.83
CA SER A 96 0.67 -11.97 -3.19
C SER A 96 1.88 -12.48 -2.41
N GLY A 97 1.83 -13.76 -2.06
CA GLY A 97 2.91 -14.46 -1.38
C GLY A 97 3.03 -15.89 -1.88
N PHE A 98 4.25 -16.37 -2.09
CA PHE A 98 4.50 -17.75 -2.50
C PHE A 98 5.74 -18.31 -1.83
N ARG A 99 5.71 -19.61 -1.55
CA ARG A 99 6.86 -20.34 -1.01
C ARG A 99 7.91 -20.51 -2.09
N VAL A 100 9.15 -20.16 -1.77
CA VAL A 100 10.32 -20.29 -2.65
C VAL A 100 11.05 -21.61 -2.38
N SER A 101 11.26 -21.96 -1.12
CA SER A 101 11.92 -23.21 -0.68
C SER A 101 11.46 -23.64 0.70
#